data_AF-A0A160P575-F1
#
_entry.id   AF-A0A160P575-F1
#
_cell.length_a   1.000
_cell.length_b   1.000
_cell.length_c   1.000
_cell.angle_alpha   90.00
_cell.angle_beta   90.00
_cell.angle_gamma   90.00
#
_symmetry.space_group_name_H-M   'P 1'
#
loop_
_entity.id
_entity.type
_entity.pdbx_description
1 polymer ?
#
loop_
_entity_poly.entity_id
_entity_poly.type
_entity_poly.pdbx_seq_one_letter_code
_entity_poly.pdbx_strand_id
1 'polypeptide(L)'
;MRDTRPVKWFEQAEEAERRQDGDTAITWVSAHAECSSDASDRHGSHLWHLDLLARADRLPELAERATTCVHARRRLNRALRERGMEAALRERADDGDRHALYVLLRLLGEAGRIEEARRVVEEVDPDNAYARKVVADHGAPESGTR
;
A
#
# COMPACT_ATOMS: atom_id res chain seq x y z
N MET A 1 28.84 -24.05 -17.82
CA MET A 1 27.48 -24.61 -17.60
C MET A 1 26.69 -23.58 -16.82
N ARG A 2 25.59 -23.04 -17.38
CA ARG A 2 24.68 -22.15 -16.65
C ARG A 2 23.86 -23.01 -15.68
N ASP A 3 23.88 -22.71 -14.38
CA ASP A 3 23.01 -23.37 -13.39
C ASP A 3 21.57 -22.93 -13.66
N THR A 4 20.84 -23.79 -14.36
CA THR A 4 19.41 -23.65 -14.64
C THR A 4 18.60 -24.36 -13.57
N ARG A 5 18.55 -23.79 -12.36
CA ARG A 5 17.55 -24.18 -11.35
C ARG A 5 16.67 -22.98 -10.96
N PRO A 6 15.70 -22.57 -11.80
CA PRO A 6 14.86 -21.41 -11.52
C PRO A 6 13.73 -21.67 -10.51
N VAL A 7 13.61 -22.88 -9.94
CA VAL A 7 12.38 -23.30 -9.20
C VAL A 7 12.59 -23.48 -7.69
N LYS A 8 13.84 -23.59 -7.21
CA LYS A 8 14.09 -23.92 -5.79
C LYS A 8 13.74 -22.80 -4.81
N TRP A 9 14.09 -21.56 -5.13
CA TRP A 9 13.90 -20.45 -4.18
C TRP A 9 12.42 -20.13 -3.98
N PHE A 10 11.61 -20.22 -5.04
CA PHE A 10 10.17 -19.97 -4.99
C PHE A 10 9.48 -21.00 -4.09
N GLU A 11 9.80 -22.29 -4.27
CA GLU A 11 9.31 -23.37 -3.40
C GLU A 11 9.76 -23.19 -1.93
N GLN A 12 10.99 -22.71 -1.69
CA GLN A 12 11.46 -22.42 -0.33
C GLN A 12 10.67 -21.27 0.31
N ALA A 13 10.38 -20.21 -0.44
CA ALA A 13 9.59 -19.09 0.04
C ALA A 13 8.14 -19.51 0.35
N GLU A 14 7.50 -20.27 -0.53
CA GLU A 14 6.15 -20.79 -0.29
C GLU A 14 6.09 -21.74 0.90
N GLU A 15 7.10 -22.61 1.07
CA GLU A 15 7.16 -23.50 2.23
C GLU A 15 7.37 -22.70 3.53
N ALA A 16 8.18 -21.65 3.50
CA ALA A 16 8.31 -20.74 4.64
C ALA A 16 6.97 -20.07 4.98
N GLU A 17 6.20 -19.60 3.99
CA GLU A 17 4.85 -19.08 4.22
C GLU A 17 3.89 -20.13 4.79
N ARG A 18 3.91 -21.37 4.28
CA ARG A 18 3.11 -22.48 4.84
C ARG A 18 3.44 -22.76 6.31
N ARG A 19 4.70 -22.57 6.70
CA ARG A 19 5.18 -22.70 8.09
C ARG A 19 4.97 -21.44 8.93
N GLN A 20 4.38 -20.39 8.35
CA GLN A 20 4.23 -19.07 8.97
C GLN A 20 5.57 -18.42 9.35
N ASP A 21 6.65 -18.80 8.67
CA ASP A 21 7.97 -18.20 8.81
C ASP A 21 8.12 -17.04 7.82
N GLY A 22 7.60 -15.88 8.24
CA GLY A 22 7.60 -14.67 7.42
C GLY A 22 9.00 -14.14 7.12
N ASP A 23 9.95 -14.26 8.05
CA ASP A 23 11.30 -13.72 7.88
C ASP A 23 12.10 -14.50 6.84
N THR A 24 11.98 -15.84 6.85
CA THR A 24 12.57 -16.68 5.82
C THR A 24 11.94 -16.43 4.46
N ALA A 25 10.61 -16.31 4.38
CA ALA A 25 9.91 -15.98 3.14
C ALA A 25 10.38 -14.62 2.56
N ILE A 26 10.43 -13.58 3.40
CA ILE A 26 10.91 -12.25 3.01
C ILE A 26 12.34 -12.33 2.48
N THR A 27 13.22 -13.07 3.16
CA THR A 27 14.62 -13.23 2.74
C THR A 27 14.72 -13.85 1.34
N TRP A 28 13.99 -14.93 1.08
CA TRP A 28 14.02 -15.59 -0.23
C TRP A 28 13.46 -14.72 -1.36
N VAL A 29 12.32 -14.08 -1.13
CA VAL A 29 11.63 -13.30 -2.17
C VAL A 29 12.36 -12.00 -2.43
N SER A 30 12.88 -11.32 -1.40
CA SER A 30 13.60 -10.05 -1.54
C SER A 30 14.87 -10.17 -2.39
N ALA A 31 15.56 -11.31 -2.34
CA ALA A 31 16.76 -11.58 -3.15
C ALA A 31 16.47 -11.64 -4.66
N HIS A 32 15.21 -11.82 -5.05
CA HIS A 32 14.76 -11.95 -6.45
C HIS A 32 13.83 -10.80 -6.87
N ALA A 33 13.60 -9.82 -6.00
CA ALA A 33 12.65 -8.73 -6.18
C ALA A 33 13.30 -7.49 -6.81
N GLU A 34 12.86 -7.12 -8.01
CA GLU A 34 13.31 -5.90 -8.69
C GLU A 34 12.12 -5.08 -9.20
N CYS A 35 12.01 -3.82 -8.76
CA CYS A 35 10.89 -2.95 -9.13
C CYS A 35 10.92 -2.57 -10.61
N SER A 36 12.09 -2.23 -11.14
CA SER A 36 12.29 -1.70 -12.49
C SER A 36 12.70 -2.76 -13.52
N SER A 37 12.50 -4.03 -13.21
CA SER A 37 12.83 -5.13 -14.12
C SER A 37 11.72 -5.34 -15.15
N ASP A 38 12.10 -5.42 -16.43
CA ASP A 38 11.21 -5.85 -17.52
C ASP A 38 10.91 -7.37 -17.47
N ALA A 39 11.70 -8.12 -16.69
CA ALA A 39 11.44 -9.53 -16.43
C ALA A 39 10.25 -9.68 -15.47
N SER A 40 9.16 -10.25 -15.99
CA SER A 40 7.86 -10.39 -15.30
C SER A 40 7.95 -11.16 -13.97
N ASP A 41 8.84 -12.14 -13.88
CA ASP A 41 9.09 -12.95 -12.67
C ASP A 41 9.71 -12.12 -11.53
N ARG A 42 10.66 -11.24 -11.84
CA ARG A 42 11.30 -10.37 -10.84
C ARG A 42 10.38 -9.25 -10.38
N HIS A 43 9.60 -8.67 -11.30
CA HIS A 43 8.58 -7.69 -10.93
C HIS A 43 7.48 -8.34 -10.08
N GLY A 44 7.06 -9.57 -10.42
CA GLY A 44 6.15 -10.37 -9.60
C GLY A 44 6.69 -10.63 -8.19
N SER A 45 7.97 -11.02 -8.09
CA SER A 45 8.68 -11.21 -6.82
C SER A 45 8.76 -9.91 -6.02
N HIS A 46 8.90 -8.77 -6.68
CA HIS A 46 8.84 -7.47 -6.03
C HIS A 46 7.48 -7.20 -5.38
N LEU A 47 6.38 -7.42 -6.10
CA LEU A 47 5.04 -7.24 -5.53
C LEU A 47 4.78 -8.19 -4.36
N TRP A 48 5.23 -9.44 -4.47
CA TRP A 48 5.13 -10.43 -3.40
C TRP A 48 5.92 -10.02 -2.15
N HIS A 49 7.15 -9.54 -2.32
CA HIS A 49 7.96 -9.05 -1.20
C HIS A 49 7.28 -7.89 -0.46
N LEU A 50 6.72 -6.91 -1.18
CA LEU A 50 6.00 -5.81 -0.55
C LEU A 50 4.77 -6.27 0.24
N ASP A 51 4.10 -7.31 -0.25
CA ASP A 51 2.96 -7.91 0.45
C ASP A 51 3.37 -8.69 1.70
N LEU A 52 4.48 -9.43 1.64
CA LEU A 52 5.06 -10.11 2.80
C LEU A 52 5.42 -9.12 3.91
N LEU A 53 6.09 -8.01 3.57
CA LEU A 53 6.42 -6.95 4.54
C LEU A 53 5.16 -6.40 5.22
N ALA A 54 4.11 -6.15 4.44
CA ALA A 54 2.86 -5.64 4.98
C ALA A 54 2.10 -6.66 5.85
N ARG A 55 2.13 -7.95 5.50
CA ARG A 55 1.51 -9.01 6.32
C ARG A 55 2.29 -9.29 7.61
N ALA A 56 3.61 -9.14 7.58
CA ALA A 56 4.49 -9.28 8.73
C ALA A 56 4.55 -8.03 9.62
N ASP A 57 3.73 -7.01 9.35
CA ASP A 57 3.70 -5.72 10.06
C ASP A 57 5.04 -4.95 10.04
N ARG A 58 5.90 -5.24 9.05
CA ARG A 58 7.20 -4.56 8.84
C ARG A 58 7.00 -3.24 8.09
N LEU A 59 6.10 -2.40 8.62
CA LEU A 59 5.74 -1.11 8.03
C LEU A 59 6.94 -0.15 7.87
N PRO A 60 7.93 -0.08 8.79
CA PRO A 60 9.10 0.78 8.60
C PRO A 60 9.93 0.41 7.36
N GLU A 61 10.12 -0.88 7.08
CA GLU A 61 10.86 -1.34 5.91
C GLU A 61 10.10 -1.14 4.60
N LEU A 62 8.77 -1.20 4.68
CA LEU A 62 7.90 -0.86 3.57
C LEU A 62 7.88 0.66 3.32
N ALA A 63 7.97 1.48 4.38
CA ALA A 63 8.08 2.93 4.32
C ALA A 63 9.40 3.41 3.73
N GLU A 64 10.52 2.79 4.10
CA GLU A 64 11.81 3.06 3.48
C GLU A 64 11.74 2.84 1.97
N ARG A 65 11.19 1.71 1.52
CA ARG A 65 11.00 1.40 0.09
C ARG A 65 10.02 2.36 -0.59
N ALA A 66 9.01 2.83 0.12
CA ALA A 66 8.01 3.77 -0.38
C ALA A 66 8.61 5.14 -0.72
N THR A 67 9.82 5.48 -0.27
CA THR A 67 10.48 6.73 -0.68
C THR A 67 10.78 6.76 -2.18
N THR A 68 11.14 5.61 -2.77
CA THR A 68 11.59 5.52 -4.17
C THR A 68 10.70 4.64 -5.05
N CYS A 69 9.93 3.71 -4.46
CA CYS A 69 9.09 2.77 -5.19
C CYS A 69 7.59 3.11 -5.10
N VAL A 70 6.95 3.32 -6.25
CA VAL A 70 5.50 3.61 -6.32
C VAL A 70 4.64 2.42 -5.86
N HIS A 71 5.07 1.18 -6.12
CA HIS A 71 4.36 -0.02 -5.65
C HIS A 71 4.44 -0.14 -4.13
N ALA A 72 5.60 0.17 -3.53
CA ALA A 72 5.78 0.20 -2.09
C ALA A 72 4.90 1.29 -1.43
N ARG A 73 4.85 2.52 -1.99
CA ARG A 73 3.91 3.56 -1.52
C ARG A 73 2.47 3.09 -1.51
N ARG A 74 2.00 2.53 -2.63
CA ARG A 74 0.62 2.06 -2.75
C ARG A 74 0.33 0.93 -1.76
N ARG A 75 1.24 -0.03 -1.62
CA ARG A 75 1.08 -1.15 -0.69
C ARG A 75 1.09 -0.69 0.76
N LEU A 76 1.95 0.28 1.12
CA LEU A 76 2.00 0.89 2.44
C LEU A 76 0.69 1.61 2.76
N ASN A 77 0.22 2.52 1.90
CA ASN A 77 -1.02 3.26 2.15
C ASN A 77 -2.21 2.31 2.30
N ARG A 78 -2.24 1.21 1.52
CA ARG A 78 -3.23 0.14 1.70
C ARG A 78 -3.10 -0.55 3.07
N ALA A 79 -1.88 -0.93 3.48
CA ALA A 79 -1.63 -1.56 4.78
C ALA A 79 -2.04 -0.67 5.96
N LEU A 80 -1.79 0.63 5.86
CA LEU A 80 -2.20 1.62 6.85
C LEU A 80 -3.73 1.75 6.93
N ARG A 81 -4.43 1.79 5.78
CA ARG A 81 -5.91 1.77 5.76
C ARG A 81 -6.47 0.51 6.39
N GLU A 82 -5.95 -0.65 6.04
CA GLU A 82 -6.38 -1.95 6.58
C GLU A 82 -6.28 -2.00 8.12
N ARG A 83 -5.39 -1.19 8.71
CA ARG A 83 -5.16 -1.06 10.15
C ARG A 83 -5.83 0.17 10.78
N GLY A 84 -6.53 1.00 10.00
CA GLY A 84 -7.11 2.25 10.51
C GLY A 84 -6.09 3.30 10.96
N MET A 85 -4.85 3.26 10.45
CA MET A 85 -3.77 4.18 10.85
C MET A 85 -3.91 5.53 10.16
N GLU A 86 -4.98 6.27 10.51
CA GLU A 86 -5.32 7.58 9.93
C GLU A 86 -4.19 8.60 10.09
N ALA A 87 -3.56 8.67 11.27
CA ALA A 87 -2.47 9.61 11.54
C ALA A 87 -1.27 9.39 10.61
N ALA A 88 -0.90 8.13 10.34
CA ALA A 88 0.19 7.81 9.44
C ALA A 88 -0.17 8.12 7.96
N LEU A 89 -1.44 7.95 7.58
CA LEU A 89 -1.90 8.38 6.26
C LEU A 89 -1.91 9.91 6.13
N ARG A 90 -2.27 10.63 7.20
CA ARG A 90 -2.28 12.10 7.28
C ARG A 90 -0.87 12.66 7.12
N GLU A 91 0.09 12.18 7.90
CA GLU A 91 1.50 12.58 7.82
C GLU A 91 2.05 12.42 6.38
N ARG A 92 1.79 11.27 5.76
CA ARG A 92 2.23 11.04 4.38
C ARG A 92 1.55 11.96 3.38
N ALA A 93 0.28 12.29 3.60
CA ALA A 93 -0.46 13.23 2.77
C ALA A 93 0.13 14.66 2.90
N ASP A 94 0.47 15.08 4.11
CA ASP A 94 1.18 16.35 4.37
C ASP A 94 2.53 16.41 3.67
N ASP A 95 3.25 15.29 3.61
CA ASP A 95 4.50 15.16 2.86
C ASP A 95 4.30 15.10 1.32
N GLY A 96 3.06 15.28 0.85
CA GLY A 96 2.71 15.35 -0.57
C GLY A 96 2.36 14.01 -1.22
N ASP A 97 2.22 12.91 -0.46
CA ASP A 97 1.71 11.64 -0.99
C ASP A 97 0.19 11.75 -1.25
N ARG A 98 -0.16 12.22 -2.46
CA ARG A 98 -1.56 12.32 -2.91
C ARG A 98 -2.32 11.00 -2.85
N HIS A 99 -1.64 9.86 -2.98
CA HIS A 99 -2.32 8.57 -2.82
C HIS A 99 -2.68 8.31 -1.35
N ALA A 100 -1.83 8.70 -0.39
CA ALA A 100 -2.15 8.63 1.03
C ALA A 100 -3.34 9.53 1.38
N LEU A 101 -3.38 10.74 0.83
CA LEU A 101 -4.53 11.64 0.95
C LEU A 101 -5.83 10.95 0.52
N TYR A 102 -5.90 10.40 -0.69
CA TYR A 102 -7.13 9.77 -1.18
C TYR A 102 -7.55 8.56 -0.35
N VAL A 103 -6.58 7.79 0.15
CA VAL A 103 -6.84 6.63 1.02
C VAL A 103 -7.40 7.09 2.37
N LEU A 104 -6.86 8.16 2.97
CA LEU A 104 -7.39 8.75 4.20
C LEU A 104 -8.82 9.26 4.01
N LEU A 105 -9.09 9.98 2.92
CA LEU A 105 -10.42 10.53 2.65
C LEU A 105 -11.48 9.43 2.47
N ARG A 106 -11.13 8.32 1.80
CA ARG A 106 -12.00 7.14 1.70
C ARG A 106 -12.25 6.51 3.05
N LEU A 107 -11.22 6.34 3.87
CA LEU A 107 -11.35 5.77 5.22
C LEU A 107 -12.27 6.63 6.10
N LEU A 108 -12.10 7.96 6.08
CA LEU A 108 -12.98 8.89 6.79
C LEU A 108 -14.41 8.85 6.24
N GLY A 109 -14.56 8.79 4.91
CA GLY A 109 -15.86 8.70 4.25
C GLY A 109 -16.63 7.43 4.58
N GLU A 110 -15.97 6.28 4.54
CA GLU A 110 -16.51 4.98 4.96
C GLU A 110 -16.91 4.96 6.44
N ALA A 111 -16.23 5.76 7.28
CA ALA A 111 -16.59 5.96 8.69
C ALA A 111 -17.67 7.05 8.91
N GLY A 112 -18.22 7.65 7.85
CA GLY A 112 -19.22 8.72 7.93
C GLY A 112 -18.67 10.08 8.40
N ARG A 113 -17.35 10.24 8.50
CA ARG A 113 -16.65 11.45 9.00
C ARG A 113 -16.40 12.46 7.87
N ILE A 114 -17.46 12.81 7.14
CA ILE A 114 -17.38 13.65 5.93
C ILE A 114 -16.82 15.05 6.23
N GLU A 115 -17.26 15.69 7.32
CA GLU A 115 -16.76 17.03 7.67
C GLU A 115 -15.28 17.03 8.07
N GLU A 116 -14.79 15.91 8.59
CA GLU A 116 -13.36 15.74 8.84
C GLU A 116 -12.59 15.52 7.53
N ALA A 117 -13.12 14.70 6.63
CA ALA A 117 -12.53 14.51 5.32
C ALA A 117 -12.45 15.84 4.55
N ARG A 118 -13.46 16.71 4.63
CA ARG A 118 -13.41 18.07 4.06
C ARG A 118 -12.29 18.92 4.65
N ARG A 119 -12.17 18.95 5.98
CA ARG A 119 -11.10 19.69 6.67
C ARG A 119 -9.71 19.20 6.22
N VAL A 120 -9.51 17.90 6.12
CA VAL A 120 -8.26 17.32 5.61
C VAL A 120 -7.94 17.82 4.20
N VAL A 121 -8.91 17.90 3.29
CA VAL A 121 -8.67 18.43 1.94
C VAL A 121 -8.23 19.89 1.99
N GLU A 122 -8.94 20.72 2.76
CA GLU A 122 -8.64 22.16 2.86
C GLU A 122 -7.28 22.43 3.53
N GLU A 123 -6.82 21.56 4.42
CA GLU A 123 -5.53 21.69 5.10
C GLU A 123 -4.35 21.14 4.27
N VAL A 124 -4.52 20.02 3.57
CA VAL A 124 -3.42 19.35 2.83
C VAL A 124 -3.23 19.93 1.44
N ASP A 125 -4.31 19.97 0.67
CA ASP A 125 -4.26 20.21 -0.77
C ASP A 125 -5.60 20.83 -1.21
N PRO A 126 -5.82 22.12 -0.84
CA PRO A 126 -7.06 22.84 -1.13
C PRO A 126 -7.23 23.14 -2.62
N ASP A 127 -6.37 22.70 -3.53
CA ASP A 127 -6.62 22.85 -4.96
C ASP A 127 -6.94 21.50 -5.62
N ASN A 128 -6.96 20.41 -4.84
CA ASN A 128 -7.17 19.08 -5.35
C ASN A 128 -8.64 18.78 -5.64
N ALA A 129 -9.06 19.07 -6.87
CA ALA A 129 -10.41 18.76 -7.35
C ALA A 129 -10.78 17.28 -7.21
N TYR A 130 -9.81 16.36 -7.35
CA TYR A 130 -10.08 14.93 -7.19
C TYR A 130 -10.31 14.56 -5.72
N ALA A 131 -9.53 15.11 -4.79
CA ALA A 131 -9.72 14.91 -3.36
C ALA A 131 -11.12 15.38 -2.92
N ARG A 132 -11.55 16.56 -3.38
CA ARG A 132 -12.91 17.06 -3.13
C ARG A 132 -13.99 16.14 -3.67
N LYS A 133 -13.80 15.62 -4.89
CA LYS A 133 -14.73 14.65 -5.48
C LYS A 133 -14.84 13.40 -4.62
N VAL A 134 -13.72 12.84 -4.16
CA VAL A 134 -13.74 11.66 -3.26
C VAL A 134 -14.59 11.92 -2.03
N VAL A 135 -14.44 13.09 -1.38
CA VAL A 135 -15.26 13.45 -0.20
C VAL A 135 -16.74 13.62 -0.55
N ALA A 136 -17.04 14.24 -1.70
CA ALA A 136 -18.42 14.44 -2.15
C ALA A 136 -19.14 13.12 -2.44
N ASP A 137 -18.45 12.16 -3.08
CA ASP A 137 -19.01 10.84 -3.42
C ASP A 137 -19.44 10.05 -2.15
N HIS A 138 -18.75 10.25 -1.02
CA HIS A 138 -19.11 9.64 0.27
C HIS A 138 -20.15 10.44 1.09
N GLY A 139 -20.36 11.73 0.76
CA GLY A 139 -21.31 12.60 1.43
C GLY A 139 -22.65 12.73 0.70
N ALA A 140 -22.77 12.20 -0.52
CA ALA A 140 -24.01 12.19 -1.25
C ALA A 140 -25.02 11.27 -0.53
N PRO A 141 -26.25 11.73 -0.25
CA PRO A 141 -27.28 10.83 0.26
C PRO A 141 -27.47 9.73 -0.79
N GLU A 142 -27.45 8.48 -0.34
CA GLU A 142 -27.83 7.36 -1.21
C GLU A 142 -29.18 7.71 -1.81
N SER A 143 -29.21 7.89 -3.13
CA SER A 143 -30.45 8.18 -3.84
C SER A 143 -31.28 6.91 -3.74
N GLY A 144 -32.04 6.81 -2.65
CA GLY A 144 -32.96 5.73 -2.36
C GLY A 144 -33.96 5.66 -3.49
N THR A 145 -33.79 4.66 -4.34
CA THR A 145 -34.78 4.22 -5.30
C THR A 145 -36.05 3.91 -4.50
N ARG A 146 -37.09 4.68 -4.80
CA ARG A 146 -38.45 4.54 -4.26
C ARG A 146 -39.17 3.37 -4.90
#